data_AF-A0A7W7MPF6-F1
#
_entry.id   AF-A0A7W7MPF6-F1
#
_cell.length_a   1.000
_cell.length_b   1.000
_cell.length_c   1.000
_cell.angle_alpha   90.00
_cell.angle_beta   90.00
_cell.angle_gamma   90.00
#
_symmetry.space_group_name_H-M   'P 1'
#
loop_
_entity.id
_entity.type
_entity.pdbx_description
1 polymer ?
#
loop_
_entity_poly.entity_id
_entity_poly.type
_entity_poly.pdbx_seq_one_letter_code
_entity_poly.pdbx_strand_id
1 'polypeptide(L)'
;MIRYARTAAVAAVLTLGLLTACGEDEAPSVATSAPAAPGPDGAKTGCAPPGEGAHQVVADGRTVTGVAPGLGLPAGSRIEHLAGAESAATVTLSAPGPEIVLEHYRRQGPECGYTIVSNEDAVLYLTGRGWGVQVITQGSRSTVAFMASPEQPMG
;
A
#
# COMPACT_ATOMS: atom_id res chain seq x y z
N MET A 1 37.02 27.74 27.05
CA MET A 1 38.40 27.37 26.66
C MET A 1 38.83 26.18 27.52
N ILE A 2 39.50 25.20 26.90
CA ILE A 2 40.31 24.08 27.47
C ILE A 2 39.52 22.85 27.94
N ARG A 3 39.87 21.59 27.64
CA ARG A 3 40.67 20.86 26.61
C ARG A 3 40.29 19.36 26.74
N TYR A 4 40.49 18.63 25.64
CA TYR A 4 40.35 17.18 25.41
C TYR A 4 41.08 16.23 26.39
N ALA A 5 40.56 14.98 26.51
CA ALA A 5 41.25 13.66 26.62
C ALA A 5 40.26 12.63 27.24
N ARG A 6 40.18 11.32 26.94
CA ARG A 6 41.05 10.35 26.25
C ARG A 6 40.25 9.06 25.95
N THR A 7 40.43 8.54 24.75
CA THR A 7 40.56 7.14 24.28
C THR A 7 40.22 5.95 25.22
N ALA A 8 39.44 4.99 24.71
CA ALA A 8 39.73 3.56 24.81
C ALA A 8 39.06 2.78 23.67
N ALA A 9 39.86 1.98 22.96
CA ALA A 9 39.50 1.11 21.84
C ALA A 9 39.59 -0.36 22.27
N VAL A 10 38.71 -1.25 21.80
CA VAL A 10 38.86 -2.72 21.79
C VAL A 10 37.96 -3.26 20.67
N ALA A 11 38.43 -3.65 19.49
CA ALA A 11 39.20 -4.83 19.06
C ALA A 11 38.29 -5.85 18.33
N ALA A 12 38.78 -6.25 17.15
CA ALA A 12 38.14 -7.07 16.14
C ALA A 12 38.18 -8.58 16.46
N VAL A 13 37.28 -9.35 15.86
CA VAL A 13 37.51 -10.79 15.59
C VAL A 13 37.04 -11.11 14.16
N LEU A 14 38.02 -11.29 13.28
CA LEU A 14 37.91 -11.97 11.99
C LEU A 14 38.06 -13.48 12.21
N THR A 15 37.19 -14.28 11.61
CA THR A 15 37.48 -15.70 11.35
C THR A 15 37.16 -16.03 9.90
N LEU A 16 38.22 -16.18 9.10
CA LEU A 16 38.20 -16.83 7.79
C LEU A 16 38.28 -18.35 8.00
N GLY A 17 37.40 -19.11 7.38
CA GLY A 17 37.54 -20.55 7.16
C GLY A 17 37.54 -20.84 5.66
N LEU A 18 38.64 -21.39 5.16
CA LEU A 18 38.89 -21.75 3.76
C LEU A 18 38.88 -23.28 3.59
N LEU A 19 38.33 -23.73 2.45
CA LEU A 19 38.53 -25.02 1.72
C LEU A 19 37.91 -26.26 2.40
N THR A 20 37.20 -27.18 1.72
CA THR A 20 37.63 -27.97 0.53
C THR A 20 36.47 -28.84 0.00
N ALA A 21 36.56 -29.19 -1.29
CA ALA A 21 36.18 -30.47 -1.91
C ALA A 21 34.76 -30.72 -2.49
N CYS A 22 34.83 -31.15 -3.76
CA CYS A 22 33.85 -31.69 -4.70
C CYS A 22 33.07 -32.92 -4.18
N GLY A 23 31.84 -33.08 -4.64
CA GLY A 23 31.05 -34.30 -4.45
C GLY A 23 29.64 -34.13 -5.01
N GLU A 24 29.48 -34.38 -6.32
CA GLU A 24 28.20 -34.69 -6.95
C GLU A 24 27.68 -36.05 -6.42
N ASP A 25 26.44 -36.11 -5.97
CA ASP A 25 25.65 -37.35 -5.90
C ASP A 25 24.17 -37.03 -6.16
N GLU A 26 23.55 -37.97 -6.86
CA GLU A 26 22.35 -37.88 -7.68
C GLU A 26 21.04 -38.07 -6.85
N ALA A 27 19.92 -37.62 -7.40
CA ALA A 27 18.53 -37.52 -6.87
C ALA A 27 17.92 -38.83 -6.25
N PRO A 28 16.66 -38.91 -5.71
CA PRO A 28 15.51 -37.99 -5.80
C PRO A 28 14.55 -37.88 -4.56
N SER A 29 13.51 -37.04 -4.71
CA SER A 29 12.12 -37.13 -4.17
C SER A 29 11.89 -37.64 -2.73
N VAL A 30 11.16 -36.95 -1.84
CA VAL A 30 9.73 -36.59 -1.97
C VAL A 30 9.47 -35.34 -1.13
N ALA A 31 9.13 -34.21 -1.77
CA ALA A 31 8.52 -33.09 -1.06
C ALA A 31 7.08 -33.49 -0.70
N THR A 32 6.85 -33.79 0.58
CA THR A 32 5.49 -33.93 1.11
C THR A 32 4.81 -32.58 0.99
N SER A 33 3.75 -32.52 0.19
CA SER A 33 2.87 -31.36 0.09
C SER A 33 2.15 -31.18 1.41
N ALA A 34 2.68 -30.33 2.28
CA ALA A 34 1.87 -29.69 3.31
C ALA A 34 1.00 -28.62 2.63
N PRO A 35 -0.32 -28.56 2.89
CA PRO A 35 -1.14 -27.47 2.39
C PRO A 35 -0.63 -26.16 2.97
N ALA A 36 -0.15 -25.29 2.08
CA ALA A 36 0.28 -23.94 2.43
C ALA A 36 -0.89 -23.22 3.10
N ALA A 37 -0.69 -22.82 4.35
CA ALA A 37 -1.52 -21.81 4.97
C ALA A 37 -1.51 -20.56 4.07
N PRO A 38 -2.66 -19.91 3.80
CA PRO A 38 -2.65 -18.60 3.18
C PRO A 38 -1.93 -17.65 4.15
N GLY A 39 -0.68 -17.31 3.83
CA GLY A 39 0.02 -16.24 4.51
C GLY A 39 -0.77 -14.94 4.30
N PRO A 40 -0.66 -13.96 5.21
CA PRO A 40 -1.16 -12.63 4.93
C PRO A 40 -0.35 -12.09 3.75
N ASP A 41 -0.89 -12.19 2.54
CA ASP A 41 -0.44 -11.45 1.38
C ASP A 41 -0.51 -9.97 1.75
N GLY A 42 0.60 -9.48 2.28
CA GLY A 42 0.86 -8.07 2.42
C GLY A 42 0.72 -7.49 1.04
N ALA A 43 -0.37 -6.76 0.81
CA ALA A 43 -0.67 -6.09 -0.43
C ALA A 43 0.57 -5.30 -0.88
N LYS A 44 1.32 -5.88 -1.83
CA LYS A 44 2.22 -5.10 -2.66
C LYS A 44 1.31 -4.30 -3.57
N THR A 45 0.97 -3.09 -3.15
CA THR A 45 0.17 -2.14 -3.93
C THR A 45 1.02 -1.60 -5.07
N GLY A 46 1.38 -2.46 -6.02
CA GLY A 46 1.71 -2.02 -7.37
C GLY A 46 0.44 -1.53 -8.04
N CYS A 47 0.55 -0.49 -8.87
CA CYS A 47 -0.58 -0.02 -9.66
C CYS A 47 -1.12 -1.18 -10.48
N ALA A 48 -2.28 -1.70 -10.10
CA ALA A 48 -2.90 -2.81 -10.80
C ALA A 48 -3.18 -2.37 -12.25
N PRO A 49 -2.97 -3.28 -13.23
CA PRO A 49 -3.42 -3.03 -14.60
C PRO A 49 -4.93 -2.77 -14.60
N PRO A 50 -5.44 -2.02 -15.60
CA PRO A 50 -6.85 -1.67 -15.63
C PRO A 50 -7.59 -2.98 -15.89
N GLY A 51 -8.26 -3.49 -14.88
CA GLY A 51 -9.18 -4.61 -15.00
C GLY A 51 -10.58 -4.06 -15.14
N GLU A 52 -11.41 -4.74 -15.93
CA GLU A 52 -12.82 -4.43 -16.07
C GLU A 52 -13.53 -4.90 -14.79
N GLY A 53 -13.65 -4.02 -13.80
CA GLY A 53 -14.36 -4.33 -12.56
C GLY A 53 -14.03 -3.45 -11.37
N ALA A 54 -14.95 -3.49 -10.40
CA ALA A 54 -14.74 -3.00 -9.04
C ALA A 54 -13.53 -3.68 -8.40
N HIS A 55 -12.53 -2.92 -7.98
CA HIS A 55 -11.40 -3.50 -7.26
C HIS A 55 -11.72 -3.62 -5.77
N GLN A 56 -11.12 -4.63 -5.14
CA GLN A 56 -11.22 -4.87 -3.71
C GLN A 56 -9.86 -4.66 -3.02
N VAL A 57 -9.90 -4.14 -1.80
CA VAL A 57 -8.74 -4.00 -0.92
C VAL A 57 -9.10 -4.49 0.47
N VAL A 58 -8.15 -5.12 1.16
CA VAL A 58 -8.31 -5.53 2.56
C VAL A 58 -7.57 -4.53 3.45
N ALA A 59 -8.28 -3.94 4.40
CA ALA A 59 -7.72 -3.06 5.42
C ALA A 59 -8.45 -3.27 6.74
N ASP A 60 -7.72 -3.23 7.86
CA ASP A 60 -8.28 -3.52 9.20
C ASP A 60 -9.01 -4.89 9.27
N GLY A 61 -8.58 -5.88 8.48
CA GLY A 61 -9.28 -7.17 8.37
C GLY A 61 -10.65 -7.12 7.69
N ARG A 62 -11.03 -5.97 7.11
CA ARG A 62 -12.28 -5.77 6.37
C ARG A 62 -12.00 -5.67 4.88
N THR A 63 -12.88 -6.25 4.06
CA THR A 63 -12.83 -6.12 2.61
C THR A 63 -13.62 -4.89 2.17
N VAL A 64 -12.97 -3.98 1.48
CA VAL A 64 -13.58 -2.81 0.83
C VAL A 64 -13.68 -3.11 -0.66
N THR A 65 -14.89 -3.26 -1.16
CA THR A 65 -15.19 -3.41 -2.60
C THR A 65 -15.47 -2.06 -3.23
N GLY A 66 -15.27 -1.91 -4.54
CA GLY A 66 -15.56 -0.66 -5.25
C GLY A 66 -14.51 0.42 -5.04
N VAL A 67 -13.25 0.00 -4.95
CA VAL A 67 -12.08 0.89 -4.86
C VAL A 67 -11.51 1.15 -6.26
N ALA A 68 -10.97 2.35 -6.44
CA ALA A 68 -10.31 2.71 -7.68
C ALA A 68 -9.05 1.83 -7.91
N PRO A 69 -8.86 1.27 -9.11
CA PRO A 69 -7.75 0.38 -9.44
C PRO A 69 -6.38 0.94 -9.02
N GLY A 70 -5.65 0.21 -8.18
CA GLY A 70 -4.27 0.51 -7.82
C GLY A 70 -4.07 1.56 -6.72
N LEU A 71 -5.09 2.30 -6.25
CA LEU A 71 -4.93 3.32 -5.22
C LEU A 71 -4.99 2.78 -3.78
N GLY A 72 -5.71 1.68 -3.58
CA GLY A 72 -5.79 1.01 -2.27
C GLY A 72 -6.10 1.94 -1.10
N LEU A 73 -5.76 1.50 0.11
CA LEU A 73 -5.78 2.32 1.32
C LEU A 73 -4.35 2.39 1.89
N PRO A 74 -3.96 3.47 2.59
CA PRO A 74 -2.62 3.60 3.15
C PRO A 74 -2.34 2.50 4.19
N ALA A 75 -1.06 2.15 4.37
CA ALA A 75 -0.65 1.12 5.32
C ALA A 75 -1.07 1.48 6.76
N GLY A 76 -1.52 0.48 7.52
CA GLY A 76 -2.02 0.69 8.89
C GLY A 76 -3.39 1.36 8.96
N SER A 77 -4.14 1.40 7.84
CA SER A 77 -5.50 1.95 7.81
C SER A 77 -6.43 1.26 8.80
N ARG A 78 -7.10 2.06 9.63
CA ARG A 78 -8.16 1.63 10.55
C ARG A 78 -9.50 2.20 10.15
N ILE A 79 -10.39 1.33 9.69
CA ILE A 79 -11.69 1.70 9.16
C ILE A 79 -12.67 1.92 10.31
N GLU A 80 -13.08 3.16 10.51
CA GLU A 80 -14.14 3.52 11.45
C GLU A 80 -15.53 3.34 10.83
N HIS A 81 -15.68 3.78 9.59
CA HIS A 81 -16.92 3.64 8.83
C HIS A 81 -16.63 3.18 7.40
N LEU A 82 -17.51 2.31 6.89
CA LEU A 82 -17.47 1.82 5.53
C LEU A 82 -18.91 1.80 5.00
N ALA A 83 -19.14 2.50 3.92
CA ALA A 83 -20.38 2.50 3.15
C ALA A 83 -20.05 2.35 1.67
N GLY A 84 -20.96 1.77 0.89
CA GLY A 84 -20.76 1.64 -0.55
C GLY A 84 -21.25 0.31 -1.11
N ALA A 85 -21.10 0.19 -2.43
CA ALA A 85 -21.42 -0.97 -3.23
C ALA A 85 -20.26 -1.23 -4.22
N GLU A 86 -20.44 -2.19 -5.12
CA GLU A 86 -19.38 -2.61 -6.04
C GLU A 86 -18.85 -1.46 -6.92
N SER A 87 -19.65 -0.45 -7.28
CA SER A 87 -19.18 0.66 -8.13
C SER A 87 -18.83 1.95 -7.39
N ALA A 88 -18.96 1.98 -6.05
CA ALA A 88 -18.61 3.15 -5.25
C ALA A 88 -18.40 2.78 -3.78
N ALA A 89 -17.32 3.26 -3.18
CA ALA A 89 -17.00 3.02 -1.79
C ALA A 89 -16.66 4.33 -1.07
N THR A 90 -17.19 4.52 0.13
CA THR A 90 -16.82 5.60 1.03
C THR A 90 -16.29 5.00 2.33
N VAL A 91 -15.04 5.31 2.64
CA VAL A 91 -14.30 4.78 3.78
C VAL A 91 -13.89 5.93 4.67
N THR A 92 -14.29 5.90 5.94
CA THR A 92 -13.76 6.80 6.96
C THR A 92 -12.69 6.08 7.77
N LEU A 93 -11.50 6.66 7.79
CA LEU A 93 -10.31 6.19 8.47
C LEU A 93 -10.09 6.98 9.76
N SER A 94 -9.79 6.25 10.84
CA SER A 94 -9.33 6.80 12.12
C SER A 94 -7.80 6.79 12.27
N ALA A 95 -7.13 5.99 11.44
CA ALA A 95 -5.68 5.95 11.27
C ALA A 95 -5.37 5.47 9.84
N PRO A 96 -4.21 5.82 9.24
CA PRO A 96 -3.22 6.77 9.74
C PRO A 96 -3.74 8.22 9.77
N GLY A 97 -2.97 9.14 10.34
CA GLY A 97 -3.37 10.55 10.45
C GLY A 97 -3.64 11.19 9.08
N PRO A 98 -4.45 12.26 9.03
CA PRO A 98 -4.95 12.84 7.79
C PRO A 98 -3.87 13.29 6.80
N GLU A 99 -2.76 13.82 7.30
CA GLU A 99 -1.62 14.24 6.47
C GLU A 99 -1.01 13.06 5.73
N ILE A 100 -0.88 11.91 6.39
CA ILE A 100 -0.34 10.67 5.79
C ILE A 100 -1.31 10.13 4.73
N VAL A 101 -2.61 10.20 4.98
CA VAL A 101 -3.63 9.78 4.01
C VAL A 101 -3.56 10.66 2.75
N LEU A 102 -3.49 11.99 2.91
CA LEU A 102 -3.36 12.90 1.77
C LEU A 102 -2.05 12.69 0.99
N GLU A 103 -0.92 12.57 1.69
CA GLU A 103 0.38 12.32 1.06
C GLU A 103 0.39 11.01 0.26
N HIS A 104 -0.22 9.95 0.80
CA HIS A 104 -0.37 8.66 0.13
C HIS A 104 -1.05 8.81 -1.22
N TYR A 105 -2.21 9.46 -1.29
CA TYR A 105 -2.93 9.63 -2.55
C TYR A 105 -2.29 10.66 -3.49
N ARG A 106 -1.62 11.70 -2.96
CA ARG A 106 -0.85 12.65 -3.78
C ARG A 106 0.29 11.97 -4.53
N ARG A 107 0.96 11.02 -3.88
CA ARG A 107 2.06 10.25 -4.49
C ARG A 107 1.52 9.15 -5.39
N GLN A 108 0.62 8.31 -4.89
CA GLN A 108 0.19 7.11 -5.61
C GLN A 108 -0.80 7.40 -6.74
N GLY A 109 -1.57 8.49 -6.64
CA GLY A 109 -2.48 8.97 -7.69
C GLY A 109 -1.82 9.02 -9.07
N PRO A 110 -0.84 9.92 -9.25
CA PRO A 110 -0.12 10.07 -10.51
C PRO A 110 0.59 8.79 -10.97
N GLU A 111 1.21 8.05 -10.05
CA GLU A 111 1.90 6.78 -10.37
C GLU A 111 0.96 5.73 -10.95
N CYS A 112 -0.30 5.74 -10.53
CA CYS A 112 -1.32 4.80 -11.02
C CYS A 112 -2.19 5.36 -12.14
N GLY A 113 -1.83 6.50 -12.74
CA GLY A 113 -2.53 7.08 -13.89
C GLY A 113 -3.74 7.94 -13.54
N TYR A 114 -3.82 8.43 -12.30
CA TYR A 114 -4.82 9.41 -11.87
C TYR A 114 -4.25 10.81 -11.90
N THR A 115 -5.00 11.73 -12.45
CA THR A 115 -4.69 13.15 -12.46
C THR A 115 -5.27 13.81 -11.21
N ILE A 116 -4.46 14.59 -10.52
CA ILE A 116 -4.93 15.44 -9.41
C ILE A 116 -5.67 16.63 -10.02
N VAL A 117 -6.98 16.71 -9.75
CA VAL A 117 -7.86 17.78 -10.25
C VAL A 117 -7.95 18.93 -9.27
N SER A 118 -7.91 18.63 -7.97
CA SER A 118 -7.90 19.63 -6.89
C SER A 118 -7.02 19.13 -5.76
N ASN A 119 -6.24 20.04 -5.16
CA ASN A 119 -5.31 19.73 -4.08
C ASN A 119 -5.22 20.90 -3.11
N GLU A 120 -6.17 20.94 -2.19
CA GLU A 120 -6.23 21.89 -1.09
C GLU A 120 -5.66 21.23 0.19
N ASP A 121 -5.49 22.01 1.26
CA ASP A 121 -4.89 21.52 2.51
C ASP A 121 -5.63 20.30 3.10
N ALA A 122 -6.97 20.30 3.06
CA ALA A 122 -7.81 19.26 3.64
C ALA A 122 -8.59 18.42 2.61
N VAL A 123 -8.49 18.76 1.32
CA VAL A 123 -9.28 18.12 0.26
C VAL A 123 -8.38 17.81 -0.93
N LEU A 124 -8.40 16.55 -1.35
CA LEU A 124 -7.73 16.09 -2.56
C LEU A 124 -8.77 15.41 -3.46
N TYR A 125 -8.79 15.80 -4.73
CA TYR A 125 -9.63 15.16 -5.74
C TYR A 125 -8.77 14.66 -6.89
N LEU A 126 -8.91 13.38 -7.23
CA LEU A 126 -8.24 12.73 -8.34
C LEU A 126 -9.26 12.17 -9.32
N THR A 127 -8.91 12.14 -10.60
CA THR A 127 -9.70 11.49 -11.65
C THR A 127 -8.80 10.71 -12.59
N GLY A 128 -9.30 9.59 -13.11
CA GLY A 128 -8.58 8.79 -14.09
C GLY A 128 -9.17 7.40 -14.20
N ARG A 129 -8.94 6.74 -15.34
CA ARG A 129 -9.30 5.33 -15.55
C ARG A 129 -10.78 5.00 -15.32
N GLY A 130 -11.68 5.96 -15.53
CA GLY A 130 -13.11 5.80 -15.25
C GLY A 130 -13.47 5.91 -13.76
N TRP A 131 -12.62 6.50 -12.93
CA TRP A 131 -12.86 6.67 -11.49
C TRP A 131 -12.58 8.10 -11.04
N GLY A 132 -13.40 8.58 -10.10
CA GLY A 132 -13.14 9.75 -9.27
C GLY A 132 -12.79 9.30 -7.85
N VAL A 133 -11.78 9.93 -7.25
CA VAL A 133 -11.37 9.70 -5.87
C VAL A 133 -11.34 11.01 -5.13
N GLN A 134 -12.12 11.12 -4.06
CA GLN A 134 -12.15 12.29 -3.19
C GLN A 134 -11.65 11.91 -1.81
N VAL A 135 -10.68 12.66 -1.29
CA VAL A 135 -10.16 12.53 0.05
C VAL A 135 -10.47 13.82 0.79
N ILE A 136 -11.16 13.72 1.93
CA ILE A 136 -11.50 14.84 2.80
C ILE A 136 -10.97 14.53 4.19
N THR A 137 -10.22 15.45 4.78
CA THR A 137 -9.72 15.32 6.14
C THR A 137 -10.48 16.25 7.09
N GLN A 138 -10.83 15.74 8.27
CA GLN A 138 -11.55 16.49 9.29
C GLN A 138 -11.11 16.07 10.69
N GLY A 139 -10.47 17.00 11.40
CA GLY A 139 -9.90 16.71 12.73
C GLY A 139 -8.84 15.60 12.62
N SER A 140 -9.06 14.48 13.32
CA SER A 140 -8.19 13.30 13.29
C SER A 140 -8.60 12.24 12.26
N ARG A 141 -9.68 12.46 11.51
CA ARG A 141 -10.27 11.47 10.59
C ARG A 141 -10.04 11.85 9.13
N SER A 142 -10.06 10.85 8.27
CA SER A 142 -10.05 11.03 6.81
C SER A 142 -11.18 10.24 6.19
N THR A 143 -11.93 10.84 5.28
CA THR A 143 -12.94 10.16 4.47
C THR A 143 -12.43 10.07 3.03
N VAL A 144 -12.41 8.86 2.48
CA VAL A 144 -12.03 8.56 1.11
C VAL A 144 -13.24 8.02 0.38
N ALA A 145 -13.69 8.72 -0.65
CA ALA A 145 -14.75 8.29 -1.54
C ALA A 145 -14.17 7.89 -2.89
N PHE A 146 -14.41 6.66 -3.30
CA PHE A 146 -14.16 6.10 -4.62
C PHE A 146 -15.48 6.02 -5.36
N MET A 147 -15.52 6.57 -6.57
CA MET A 147 -16.72 6.60 -7.40
C MET A 147 -16.33 6.19 -8.81
N ALA A 148 -16.92 5.11 -9.32
CA ALA A 148 -16.85 4.86 -10.75
C ALA A 148 -17.49 6.06 -11.46
N SER A 149 -16.68 6.78 -12.23
CA SER A 149 -17.21 7.79 -13.14
C SER A 149 -17.86 7.02 -14.29
N PRO A 150 -19.14 7.27 -14.61
CA PRO A 150 -19.69 6.75 -15.85
C PRO A 150 -18.78 7.25 -16.95
N GLU A 151 -18.19 6.33 -17.72
CA GLU A 151 -17.28 6.66 -18.80
C GLU A 151 -17.89 7.80 -19.62
N GLN A 152 -17.13 8.90 -19.77
CA GLN A 152 -17.42 9.79 -20.88
C GLN A 152 -17.28 8.93 -22.14
N PRO A 153 -18.28 8.91 -23.03
CA PRO A 153 -18.20 8.13 -24.25
C PRO A 153 -16.92 8.52 -24.99
N MET A 154 -16.10 7.52 -25.31
CA MET A 154 -14.94 7.66 -26.19
C MET A 154 -15.44 8.26 -27.51
N GLY A 155 -15.16 9.55 -27.72
CA GLY A 155 -15.42 10.29 -28.95
C GLY A 155 -14.23 10.25 -29.88
#